data_AF-A0A932V8H1-F1
#
_entry.id   AF-A0A932V8H1-F1
#
_cell.length_a   1.000
_cell.length_b   1.000
_cell.length_c   1.000
_cell.angle_alpha   90.00
_cell.angle_beta   90.00
_cell.angle_gamma   90.00
#
_symmetry.space_group_name_H-M   'P 1'
#
loop_
_entity.id
_entity.type
_entity.pdbx_description
1 polymer ?
#
loop_
_entity_poly.entity_id
_entity_poly.type
_entity_poly.pdbx_seq_one_letter_code
_entity_poly.pdbx_strand_id
1 'polypeptide(L)'
;MIALFEQLALPLPLTDLRAPAVYEQFRDDPGDFAILELPLGWRSSVTVQGKLDPRAQFFQSAHLKRLLGGTTSRSPQFKFQYFNELPVLNSIVALETGQELDAARRGLDREAALEILRFFNIHHVIINRALTDPNVQAYVTEIFPLQEVFRDNERTLYRVTTALATRGQVDARADLARLNFDDGWGRAQLSSDNFGYRWATSSEARVWLPLTRADYRISFLAQTPRYQQKISVRINGNALDPIVGEDSWNAQTLHVPSIFLRNGLNELEFSTELAPIDSTRQDDYAIGGTGAQAPVDIAATGAGFNAGSFGEIFVAGRNVIENKRGYQLVAIDSQTGRVDRVGAFDTFASADESRRMTQFIAALPRGEIVAGVAIDDVSQNLQPEAVDALKQVGVDNDLRFSFRSGHAFIGVKGAQPGQALESVDGRFPANVAVGKNVSADRVAFALGPVFFETVK
;
A
#
# COMPACT_ATOMS: atom_id res chain seq x y z
N MET A 1 -8.83 24.11 55.33
CA MET A 1 -9.65 23.00 54.81
C MET A 1 -9.08 22.53 53.46
N ILE A 2 -7.80 22.13 53.41
CA ILE A 2 -7.11 21.62 52.19
C ILE A 2 -6.17 20.45 52.55
N ALA A 3 -5.62 20.42 53.77
CA ALA A 3 -4.74 19.34 54.26
C ALA A 3 -5.41 17.96 54.50
N LEU A 4 -6.74 17.86 54.47
CA LEU A 4 -7.45 16.60 54.75
C LEU A 4 -7.58 15.67 53.52
N PHE A 5 -7.37 16.20 52.30
CA PHE A 5 -7.39 15.41 51.07
C PHE A 5 -6.00 14.90 50.67
N GLU A 6 -4.93 15.47 51.22
CA GLU A 6 -3.54 15.10 50.89
C GLU A 6 -3.17 13.72 51.46
N GLN A 7 -3.84 13.28 52.53
CA GLN A 7 -3.67 11.95 53.13
C GLN A 7 -4.78 10.95 52.74
N LEU A 8 -5.67 11.34 51.82
CA LEU A 8 -6.76 10.46 51.38
C LEU A 8 -6.21 9.38 50.42
N ALA A 9 -5.77 8.27 50.99
CA ALA A 9 -5.36 7.08 50.24
C ALA A 9 -6.60 6.29 49.79
N LEU A 10 -7.31 6.78 48.77
CA LEU A 10 -8.28 5.96 48.06
C LEU A 10 -7.55 4.82 47.33
N PRO A 11 -8.09 3.58 47.31
CA PRO A 11 -7.55 2.53 46.47
C PRO A 11 -7.42 3.03 45.04
N LEU A 12 -6.24 2.86 44.44
CA LEU A 12 -6.06 3.19 43.03
C LEU A 12 -7.05 2.35 42.22
N PRO A 13 -7.85 2.95 41.32
CA PRO A 13 -8.72 2.19 40.45
C PRO A 13 -7.85 1.22 39.63
N LEU A 14 -8.08 -0.07 39.80
CA LEU A 14 -7.40 -1.12 39.05
C LEU A 14 -8.20 -1.47 37.81
N THR A 15 -7.50 -1.73 36.71
CA THR A 15 -8.09 -2.26 35.49
C THR A 15 -8.23 -3.78 35.62
N ASP A 16 -9.42 -4.31 35.38
CA ASP A 16 -9.63 -5.75 35.27
C ASP A 16 -9.00 -6.27 33.97
N LEU A 17 -7.99 -7.12 34.12
CA LEU A 17 -7.25 -7.77 33.02
C LEU A 17 -7.53 -9.27 32.94
N ARG A 18 -8.60 -9.77 33.59
CA ARG A 18 -9.05 -11.14 33.37
C ARG A 18 -9.48 -11.30 31.91
N ALA A 19 -8.94 -12.31 31.24
CA ALA A 19 -9.29 -12.58 29.86
C ALA A 19 -10.79 -12.93 29.72
N PRO A 20 -11.53 -12.25 28.84
CA PRO A 20 -12.91 -12.60 28.51
C PRO A 20 -13.08 -14.04 28.04
N ALA A 21 -14.21 -14.67 28.38
CA ALA A 21 -14.50 -16.08 28.09
C ALA A 21 -14.51 -16.41 26.59
N VAL A 22 -14.70 -15.40 25.73
CA VAL A 22 -14.58 -15.55 24.28
C VAL A 22 -13.22 -16.12 23.84
N TYR A 23 -12.15 -15.79 24.55
CA TYR A 23 -10.79 -16.22 24.21
C TYR A 23 -10.52 -17.68 24.54
N GLU A 24 -11.29 -18.29 25.44
CA GLU A 24 -11.19 -19.71 25.78
C GLU A 24 -11.69 -20.61 24.65
N GLN A 25 -12.59 -20.09 23.80
CA GLN A 25 -13.29 -20.89 22.78
C GLN A 25 -12.39 -21.38 21.64
N PHE A 26 -11.25 -20.71 21.40
CA PHE A 26 -10.34 -21.01 20.29
C PHE A 26 -8.88 -21.09 20.73
N ARG A 27 -8.56 -20.90 22.01
CA ARG A 27 -7.19 -21.00 22.54
C ARG A 27 -6.56 -22.34 22.14
N ASP A 28 -7.33 -23.41 22.32
CA ASP A 28 -6.90 -24.78 22.13
C ASP A 28 -7.09 -25.28 20.68
N ASP A 29 -7.58 -24.41 19.77
CA ASP A 29 -7.68 -24.75 18.35
C ASP A 29 -6.27 -25.02 17.78
N PRO A 30 -6.07 -26.11 17.02
CA PRO A 30 -4.76 -26.49 16.52
C PRO A 30 -4.25 -25.52 15.45
N GLY A 31 -2.93 -25.37 15.39
CA GLY A 31 -2.25 -24.61 14.33
C GLY A 31 -1.90 -23.16 14.70
N ASP A 32 -1.05 -22.59 13.85
CA ASP A 32 -0.59 -21.20 13.93
C ASP A 32 -1.43 -20.31 13.00
N PHE A 33 -2.38 -19.58 13.56
CA PHE A 33 -3.29 -18.70 12.82
C PHE A 33 -3.40 -17.32 13.49
N ALA A 34 -3.94 -16.36 12.75
CA ALA A 34 -4.22 -15.02 13.25
C ALA A 34 -5.71 -14.84 13.62
N ILE A 35 -5.96 -13.90 14.49
CA ILE A 35 -7.28 -13.37 14.79
C ILE A 35 -7.38 -11.91 14.33
N LEU A 36 -8.55 -11.53 13.84
CA LEU A 36 -8.91 -10.14 13.60
C LEU A 36 -9.85 -9.70 14.72
N GLU A 37 -9.42 -8.77 15.57
CA GLU A 37 -10.28 -8.18 16.61
C GLU A 37 -10.67 -6.77 16.23
N LEU A 38 -11.97 -6.45 16.40
CA LEU A 38 -12.53 -5.13 16.17
C LEU A 38 -12.83 -4.41 17.49
N PRO A 39 -12.56 -3.11 17.59
CA PRO A 39 -12.06 -2.24 16.51
C PRO A 39 -10.59 -2.53 16.12
N LEU A 40 -10.29 -2.36 14.82
CA LEU A 40 -9.00 -2.62 14.19
C LEU A 40 -8.16 -1.35 14.08
N GLY A 41 -6.96 -1.40 14.64
CA GLY A 41 -6.04 -0.28 14.49
C GLY A 41 -4.61 -0.60 14.88
N TRP A 42 -3.73 0.32 14.51
CA TRP A 42 -2.32 0.30 14.82
C TRP A 42 -1.92 1.58 15.56
N ARG A 43 -1.17 1.43 16.64
CA ARG A 43 -0.58 2.55 17.39
C ARG A 43 0.92 2.44 17.45
N SER A 44 1.58 3.57 17.21
CA SER A 44 2.98 3.83 17.49
C SER A 44 3.13 5.07 18.36
N SER A 45 4.36 5.44 18.68
CA SER A 45 4.67 6.55 19.59
C SER A 45 4.07 7.89 19.17
N VAL A 46 3.90 8.13 17.86
CA VAL A 46 3.41 9.40 17.28
C VAL A 46 2.31 9.21 16.23
N THR A 47 1.93 7.98 15.92
CA THR A 47 0.99 7.66 14.83
C THR A 47 -0.07 6.71 15.33
N VAL A 48 -1.33 7.00 15.00
CA VAL A 48 -2.48 6.14 15.28
C VAL A 48 -3.27 6.00 13.98
N GLN A 49 -3.59 4.76 13.61
CA GLN A 49 -4.45 4.43 12.48
C GLN A 49 -5.58 3.53 12.99
N GLY A 50 -6.83 3.88 12.69
CA GLY A 50 -8.01 3.14 13.18
C GLY A 50 -8.28 3.32 14.68
N LYS A 51 -9.19 2.50 15.21
CA LYS A 51 -9.53 2.41 16.64
C LYS A 51 -9.00 1.09 17.21
N LEU A 52 -8.76 0.99 18.51
CA LEU A 52 -8.33 -0.27 19.11
C LEU A 52 -8.74 -0.41 20.57
N ASP A 53 -9.00 -1.66 20.99
CA ASP A 53 -9.01 -2.07 22.40
C ASP A 53 -7.58 -2.40 22.83
N PRO A 54 -6.93 -1.56 23.66
CA PRO A 54 -5.54 -1.81 24.05
C PRO A 54 -5.39 -3.08 24.88
N ARG A 55 -6.47 -3.59 25.49
CA ARG A 55 -6.45 -4.83 26.29
C ARG A 55 -6.39 -6.08 25.40
N ALA A 56 -6.87 -6.01 24.15
CA ALA A 56 -6.84 -7.14 23.21
C ALA A 56 -5.41 -7.68 23.02
N GLN A 57 -4.43 -6.77 22.93
CA GLN A 57 -3.02 -7.17 22.82
C GLN A 57 -2.50 -7.87 24.08
N PHE A 58 -2.97 -7.49 25.28
CA PHE A 58 -2.64 -8.20 26.51
C PHE A 58 -3.27 -9.60 26.54
N PHE A 59 -4.51 -9.74 26.07
CA PHE A 59 -5.22 -11.03 26.02
C PHE A 59 -4.59 -12.04 25.04
N GLN A 60 -3.68 -11.59 24.17
CA GLN A 60 -2.82 -12.47 23.39
C GLN A 60 -2.00 -13.44 24.26
N SER A 61 -1.68 -13.07 25.50
CA SER A 61 -1.05 -13.95 26.49
C SER A 61 -1.95 -15.10 26.97
N ALA A 62 -3.27 -14.97 26.81
CA ALA A 62 -4.25 -15.98 27.21
C ALA A 62 -4.59 -16.93 26.04
N HIS A 63 -4.80 -16.41 24.84
CA HIS A 63 -5.20 -17.23 23.69
C HIS A 63 -4.04 -17.70 22.79
N LEU A 64 -2.84 -17.10 22.93
CA LEU A 64 -1.60 -17.50 22.25
C LEU A 64 -1.66 -17.51 20.71
N LYS A 65 -2.61 -16.76 20.12
CA LYS A 65 -2.76 -16.61 18.66
C LYS A 65 -2.26 -15.24 18.20
N ARG A 66 -1.83 -15.11 16.95
CA ARG A 66 -1.39 -13.83 16.39
C ARG A 66 -2.58 -12.86 16.30
N LEU A 67 -2.37 -11.58 16.60
CA LEU A 67 -3.39 -10.54 16.47
C LEU A 67 -3.03 -9.65 15.27
N LEU A 68 -3.98 -9.45 14.35
CA LEU A 68 -3.86 -8.43 13.31
C LEU A 68 -4.27 -7.08 13.89
N GLY A 69 -3.29 -6.23 14.17
CA GLY A 69 -3.46 -4.93 14.84
C GLY A 69 -2.73 -4.87 16.18
N GLY A 70 -2.73 -3.69 16.79
CA GLY A 70 -2.15 -3.48 18.12
C GLY A 70 -1.17 -2.31 18.21
N THR A 71 -0.42 -2.28 19.30
CA THR A 71 0.51 -1.21 19.65
C THR A 71 1.94 -1.71 19.60
N THR A 72 2.81 -0.98 18.91
CA THR A 72 4.26 -1.22 18.87
C THR A 72 5.00 0.11 18.86
N SER A 73 6.23 0.16 19.35
CA SER A 73 6.97 1.43 19.48
C SER A 73 7.82 1.73 18.25
N ARG A 74 7.89 3.02 17.87
CA ARG A 74 8.79 3.53 16.82
C ARG A 74 8.65 2.83 15.47
N SER A 75 7.45 2.44 15.09
CA SER A 75 7.18 1.89 13.77
C SER A 75 7.37 2.95 12.68
N PRO A 76 8.05 2.62 11.57
CA PRO A 76 8.16 3.52 10.41
C PRO A 76 6.80 3.85 9.81
N GLN A 77 6.64 5.08 9.32
CA GLN A 77 5.38 5.56 8.72
C GLN A 77 4.93 4.69 7.54
N PHE A 78 5.86 4.22 6.71
CA PHE A 78 5.52 3.42 5.53
C PHE A 78 4.82 2.08 5.86
N LYS A 79 5.00 1.52 7.07
CA LYS A 79 4.28 0.30 7.49
C LYS A 79 2.80 0.59 7.79
N PHE A 80 2.44 1.79 8.23
CA PHE A 80 1.03 2.21 8.33
C PHE A 80 0.43 2.37 6.93
N GLN A 81 1.19 2.99 6.03
CA GLN A 81 0.80 3.15 4.63
C GLN A 81 0.56 1.80 3.94
N TYR A 82 1.36 0.78 4.26
CA TYR A 82 1.11 -0.59 3.81
C TYR A 82 -0.31 -1.04 4.16
N PHE A 83 -0.72 -0.98 5.44
CA PHE A 83 -2.08 -1.39 5.84
C PHE A 83 -3.16 -0.45 5.30
N ASN A 84 -2.86 0.84 5.12
CA ASN A 84 -3.80 1.80 4.57
C ASN A 84 -4.11 1.58 3.09
N GLU A 85 -3.21 0.94 2.34
CA GLU A 85 -3.42 0.58 0.94
C GLU A 85 -3.99 -0.84 0.76
N LEU A 86 -4.36 -1.54 1.84
CA LEU A 86 -4.97 -2.86 1.74
C LEU A 86 -6.49 -2.80 1.62
N PRO A 87 -7.07 -3.52 0.64
CA PRO A 87 -8.50 -3.72 0.60
C PRO A 87 -9.07 -4.29 1.88
N VAL A 88 -10.35 -3.99 2.15
CA VAL A 88 -11.07 -4.35 3.38
C VAL A 88 -10.52 -3.69 4.65
N LEU A 89 -9.21 -3.75 4.94
CA LEU A 89 -8.63 -3.15 6.14
C LEU A 89 -8.75 -1.63 6.13
N ASN A 90 -8.43 -0.99 5.00
CA ASN A 90 -8.67 0.44 4.82
C ASN A 90 -10.15 0.81 4.99
N SER A 91 -11.06 -0.03 4.49
CA SER A 91 -12.51 0.19 4.59
C SER A 91 -13.04 0.05 6.02
N ILE A 92 -12.51 -0.90 6.80
CA ILE A 92 -12.79 -1.03 8.24
C ILE A 92 -12.36 0.25 8.96
N VAL A 93 -11.13 0.72 8.73
CA VAL A 93 -10.60 1.95 9.34
C VAL A 93 -11.39 3.19 8.93
N ALA A 94 -11.81 3.28 7.66
CA ALA A 94 -12.65 4.37 7.17
C ALA A 94 -14.00 4.42 7.91
N LEU A 95 -14.70 3.28 8.02
CA LEU A 95 -15.96 3.18 8.78
C LEU A 95 -15.75 3.50 10.26
N GLU A 96 -14.68 2.99 10.88
CA GLU A 96 -14.36 3.28 12.28
C GLU A 96 -14.12 4.77 12.55
N THR A 97 -13.65 5.52 11.56
CA THR A 97 -13.42 6.96 11.64
C THR A 97 -14.61 7.80 11.18
N GLY A 98 -15.78 7.17 10.99
CA GLY A 98 -17.06 7.83 10.71
C GLY A 98 -17.29 8.13 9.23
N GLN A 99 -16.54 7.49 8.34
CA GLN A 99 -16.72 7.66 6.89
C GLN A 99 -17.75 6.67 6.34
N GLU A 100 -18.30 7.01 5.18
CA GLU A 100 -19.19 6.12 4.43
C GLU A 100 -18.42 5.40 3.31
N LEU A 101 -18.89 4.21 2.93
CA LEU A 101 -18.36 3.44 1.81
C LEU A 101 -19.42 3.34 0.72
N ASP A 102 -19.06 3.73 -0.50
CA ASP A 102 -19.92 3.57 -1.68
C ASP A 102 -20.06 2.08 -2.10
N ALA A 103 -20.97 1.82 -3.04
CA ALA A 103 -21.25 0.48 -3.51
C ALA A 103 -20.09 -0.16 -4.30
N ALA A 104 -19.30 0.64 -5.03
CA ALA A 104 -18.17 0.15 -5.82
C ALA A 104 -17.04 -0.34 -4.90
N ARG A 105 -16.72 0.45 -3.88
CA ARG A 105 -15.82 0.15 -2.76
C ARG A 105 -16.22 -1.15 -2.07
N ARG A 106 -17.49 -1.32 -1.71
CA ARG A 106 -18.01 -2.57 -1.11
C ARG A 106 -17.92 -3.77 -2.05
N GLY A 107 -18.20 -3.58 -3.35
CA GLY A 107 -18.06 -4.63 -4.37
C GLY A 107 -16.64 -5.18 -4.46
N LEU A 108 -15.66 -4.29 -4.58
CA LEU A 108 -14.23 -4.65 -4.61
C LEU A 108 -13.77 -5.31 -3.30
N ASP A 109 -14.24 -4.82 -2.15
CA ASP A 109 -13.90 -5.44 -0.87
C ASP A 109 -14.43 -6.87 -0.77
N ARG A 110 -15.62 -7.16 -1.30
CA ARG A 110 -16.19 -8.51 -1.35
C ARG A 110 -15.31 -9.47 -2.18
N GLU A 111 -14.75 -8.99 -3.29
CA GLU A 111 -13.81 -9.77 -4.12
C GLU A 111 -12.47 -10.01 -3.41
N ALA A 112 -12.00 -9.03 -2.64
CA ALA A 112 -10.74 -9.09 -1.90
C ALA A 112 -10.81 -9.85 -0.56
N ALA A 113 -12.00 -9.97 0.04
CA ALA A 113 -12.21 -10.45 1.40
C ALA A 113 -11.52 -11.77 1.71
N LEU A 114 -11.72 -12.77 0.84
CA LEU A 114 -11.14 -14.09 1.03
C LEU A 114 -9.61 -14.08 0.92
N GLU A 115 -9.04 -13.21 0.08
CA GLU A 115 -7.59 -13.06 -0.05
C GLU A 115 -6.99 -12.47 1.22
N ILE A 116 -7.63 -11.45 1.81
CA ILE A 116 -7.19 -10.87 3.09
C ILE A 116 -7.21 -11.90 4.21
N LEU A 117 -8.30 -12.67 4.34
CA LEU A 117 -8.39 -13.74 5.34
C LEU A 117 -7.33 -14.81 5.10
N ARG A 118 -7.11 -15.23 3.84
CA ARG A 118 -6.11 -16.23 3.49
C ARG A 118 -4.69 -15.76 3.78
N PHE A 119 -4.34 -14.56 3.31
CA PHE A 119 -2.98 -14.02 3.42
C PHE A 119 -2.54 -13.90 4.88
N PHE A 120 -3.39 -13.31 5.74
CA PHE A 120 -3.10 -13.21 7.16
C PHE A 120 -3.40 -14.49 7.95
N ASN A 121 -3.89 -15.55 7.29
CA ASN A 121 -4.33 -16.79 7.92
C ASN A 121 -5.31 -16.56 9.08
N ILE A 122 -6.35 -15.75 8.84
CA ILE A 122 -7.35 -15.36 9.84
C ILE A 122 -8.44 -16.43 9.93
N HIS A 123 -8.57 -17.07 11.09
CA HIS A 123 -9.59 -18.11 11.31
C HIS A 123 -10.77 -17.61 12.14
N HIS A 124 -10.52 -16.60 12.98
CA HIS A 124 -11.49 -16.05 13.91
C HIS A 124 -11.54 -14.53 13.81
N VAL A 125 -12.76 -13.99 13.84
CA VAL A 125 -13.03 -12.55 13.95
C VAL A 125 -13.76 -12.31 15.25
N ILE A 126 -13.23 -11.40 16.07
CA ILE A 126 -13.83 -10.99 17.35
C ILE A 126 -14.32 -9.57 17.21
N ILE A 127 -15.56 -9.31 17.62
CA ILE A 127 -16.13 -7.98 17.63
C ILE A 127 -16.39 -7.57 19.07
N ASN A 128 -15.64 -6.59 19.59
CA ASN A 128 -15.97 -5.94 20.85
C ASN A 128 -17.12 -4.96 20.61
N ARG A 129 -18.35 -5.37 20.92
CA ARG A 129 -19.58 -4.62 20.65
C ARG A 129 -19.69 -3.33 21.45
N ALA A 130 -18.94 -3.21 22.54
CA ALA A 130 -18.91 -1.98 23.34
C ALA A 130 -18.04 -0.88 22.70
N LEU A 131 -17.08 -1.27 21.84
CA LEU A 131 -16.10 -0.36 21.24
C LEU A 131 -16.20 -0.26 19.71
N THR A 132 -16.89 -1.21 19.07
CA THR A 132 -17.03 -1.28 17.60
C THR A 132 -18.34 -0.61 17.18
N ASP A 133 -18.25 0.28 16.18
CA ASP A 133 -19.42 0.92 15.60
C ASP A 133 -20.34 -0.12 14.93
N PRO A 134 -21.68 -0.05 15.10
CA PRO A 134 -22.62 -0.97 14.45
C PRO A 134 -22.46 -1.07 12.93
N ASN A 135 -22.07 0.01 12.26
CA ASN A 135 -21.82 0.02 10.81
C ASN A 135 -20.59 -0.80 10.43
N VAL A 136 -19.55 -0.78 11.26
CA VAL A 136 -18.35 -1.62 11.08
C VAL A 136 -18.72 -3.08 11.28
N GLN A 137 -19.51 -3.40 12.32
CA GLN A 137 -20.00 -4.76 12.54
C GLN A 137 -20.81 -5.26 11.33
N ALA A 138 -21.79 -4.48 10.87
CA ALA A 138 -22.61 -4.85 9.72
C ALA A 138 -21.76 -5.11 8.46
N TYR A 139 -20.82 -4.21 8.17
CA TYR A 139 -19.88 -4.35 7.05
C TYR A 139 -19.04 -5.63 7.14
N VAL A 140 -18.42 -5.91 8.29
CA VAL A 140 -17.56 -7.09 8.45
C VAL A 140 -18.37 -8.38 8.31
N THR A 141 -19.59 -8.44 8.84
CA THR A 141 -20.48 -9.61 8.66
C THR A 141 -21.06 -9.74 7.26
N GLU A 142 -21.11 -8.66 6.48
CA GLU A 142 -21.53 -8.66 5.07
C GLU A 142 -20.40 -9.14 4.14
N ILE A 143 -19.16 -8.73 4.42
CA ILE A 143 -18.01 -8.91 3.52
C ILE A 143 -17.29 -10.23 3.76
N PHE A 144 -17.13 -10.66 5.01
CA PHE A 144 -16.46 -11.91 5.33
C PHE A 144 -17.44 -13.09 5.49
N PRO A 145 -17.05 -14.30 5.08
CA PRO A 145 -17.84 -15.51 5.28
C PRO A 145 -17.75 -15.97 6.75
N LEU A 146 -18.57 -15.37 7.61
CA LEU A 146 -18.51 -15.54 9.07
C LEU A 146 -19.72 -16.30 9.61
N GLN A 147 -19.47 -17.17 10.59
CA GLN A 147 -20.50 -17.78 11.43
C GLN A 147 -20.25 -17.42 12.88
N GLU A 148 -21.26 -16.88 13.56
CA GLU A 148 -21.19 -16.66 15.01
C GLU A 148 -21.10 -18.00 15.74
N VAL A 149 -20.11 -18.13 16.62
CA VAL A 149 -19.87 -19.37 17.39
C VAL A 149 -20.00 -19.17 18.89
N PHE A 150 -19.77 -17.96 19.40
CA PHE A 150 -19.88 -17.66 20.81
C PHE A 150 -20.13 -16.17 21.05
N ARG A 151 -20.81 -15.87 22.16
CA ARG A 151 -21.17 -14.52 22.56
C ARG A 151 -21.10 -14.38 24.07
N ASP A 152 -20.23 -13.50 24.58
CA ASP A 152 -20.29 -13.06 25.98
C ASP A 152 -20.99 -11.69 26.08
N ASN A 153 -20.89 -11.01 27.23
CA ASN A 153 -21.54 -9.71 27.47
C ASN A 153 -20.99 -8.57 26.60
N GLU A 154 -19.71 -8.59 26.23
CA GLU A 154 -19.06 -7.52 25.47
C GLU A 154 -18.70 -7.94 24.04
N ARG A 155 -18.29 -9.19 23.84
CA ARG A 155 -17.67 -9.68 22.60
C ARG A 155 -18.53 -10.73 21.91
N THR A 156 -18.47 -10.73 20.59
CA THR A 156 -18.97 -11.81 19.73
C THR A 156 -17.79 -12.44 19.01
N LEU A 157 -17.71 -13.77 19.02
CA LEU A 157 -16.75 -14.56 18.25
C LEU A 157 -17.42 -15.11 17.00
N TYR A 158 -16.76 -14.87 15.87
CA TYR A 158 -17.08 -15.45 14.58
C TYR A 158 -15.95 -16.36 14.13
N ARG A 159 -16.33 -17.48 13.51
CA ARG A 159 -15.43 -18.37 12.77
C ARG A 159 -15.57 -18.12 11.28
N VAL A 160 -14.45 -18.12 10.56
CA VAL A 160 -14.43 -18.11 9.09
C VAL A 160 -14.90 -19.46 8.55
N THR A 161 -15.95 -19.47 7.74
CA THR A 161 -16.60 -20.71 7.28
C THR A 161 -16.03 -21.29 5.99
N THR A 162 -15.23 -20.50 5.27
CA THR A 162 -14.63 -20.90 4.00
C THR A 162 -13.20 -21.38 4.19
N ALA A 163 -12.85 -22.51 3.55
CA ALA A 163 -11.49 -23.03 3.57
C ALA A 163 -10.52 -22.05 2.86
N LEU A 164 -9.43 -21.72 3.53
CA LEU A 164 -8.41 -20.78 3.05
C LEU A 164 -7.34 -21.49 2.21
N ALA A 165 -7.76 -22.18 1.14
CA ALA A 165 -6.86 -22.92 0.27
C ALA A 165 -5.86 -21.98 -0.44
N THR A 166 -4.60 -22.40 -0.57
CA THR A 166 -3.54 -21.66 -1.28
C THR A 166 -3.94 -21.39 -2.74
N ARG A 167 -3.78 -20.14 -3.20
CA ARG A 167 -3.90 -19.79 -4.62
C ARG A 167 -2.54 -19.91 -5.28
N GLY A 168 -2.43 -20.65 -6.37
CA GLY A 168 -1.14 -20.91 -7.03
C GLY A 168 -0.54 -19.74 -7.82
N GLN A 169 -0.96 -18.50 -7.59
CA GLN A 169 -0.38 -17.34 -8.27
C GLN A 169 -0.48 -16.03 -7.47
N VAL A 170 0.47 -15.14 -7.70
CA VAL A 170 0.47 -13.72 -7.34
C VAL A 170 0.66 -12.92 -8.64
N ASP A 171 -0.37 -12.16 -9.02
CA ASP A 171 -0.31 -11.24 -10.15
C ASP A 171 0.28 -9.89 -9.71
N ALA A 172 1.52 -9.60 -10.08
CA ALA A 172 2.25 -8.43 -9.56
C ALA A 172 1.60 -7.06 -9.90
N ARG A 173 0.68 -7.00 -10.88
CA ARG A 173 -0.10 -5.77 -11.16
C ARG A 173 -1.24 -5.53 -10.20
N ALA A 174 -1.79 -6.58 -9.57
CA ALA A 174 -3.02 -6.48 -8.83
C ALA A 174 -2.84 -5.60 -7.58
N ASP A 175 -3.85 -4.82 -7.23
CA ASP A 175 -3.84 -4.00 -6.01
C ASP A 175 -3.51 -4.83 -4.76
N LEU A 176 -4.09 -6.04 -4.70
CA LEU A 176 -3.85 -7.00 -3.62
C LEU A 176 -2.45 -7.58 -3.58
N ALA A 177 -1.70 -7.55 -4.68
CA ALA A 177 -0.35 -8.11 -4.70
C ALA A 177 0.59 -7.38 -3.75
N ARG A 178 0.26 -6.14 -3.37
CA ARG A 178 0.97 -5.41 -2.32
C ARG A 178 1.01 -6.17 -0.99
N LEU A 179 0.07 -7.09 -0.72
CA LEU A 179 0.17 -8.00 0.42
C LEU A 179 1.48 -8.81 0.36
N ASN A 180 1.82 -9.29 -0.82
CA ASN A 180 2.95 -10.19 -1.04
C ASN A 180 4.28 -9.43 -1.10
N PHE A 181 4.33 -8.26 -1.74
CA PHE A 181 5.56 -7.49 -1.87
C PHE A 181 5.81 -6.64 -0.61
N ASP A 182 6.89 -6.94 0.13
CA ASP A 182 7.25 -6.21 1.35
C ASP A 182 7.77 -4.78 1.05
N ASP A 183 8.48 -4.16 1.99
CA ASP A 183 9.27 -2.98 1.67
C ASP A 183 10.42 -3.27 0.70
N GLY A 184 10.92 -2.22 0.04
CA GLY A 184 11.97 -2.35 -0.96
C GLY A 184 11.47 -2.76 -2.35
N TRP A 185 10.19 -2.54 -2.66
CA TRP A 185 9.61 -2.72 -3.98
C TRP A 185 8.97 -1.43 -4.49
N GLY A 186 9.11 -1.19 -5.79
CA GLY A 186 8.38 -0.17 -6.53
C GLY A 186 6.89 -0.47 -6.67
N ARG A 187 6.16 0.50 -7.21
CA ARG A 187 4.74 0.32 -7.55
C ARG A 187 4.60 -0.56 -8.81
N ALA A 188 3.40 -1.09 -9.02
CA ALA A 188 3.12 -1.97 -10.14
C ALA A 188 3.37 -1.27 -11.48
N GLN A 189 3.83 -2.05 -12.46
CA GLN A 189 4.01 -1.66 -13.84
C GLN A 189 3.49 -2.74 -14.78
N LEU A 190 3.26 -2.36 -16.04
CA LEU A 190 2.83 -3.26 -17.10
C LEU A 190 3.95 -3.40 -18.13
N SER A 191 4.30 -4.63 -18.49
CA SER A 191 5.26 -4.90 -19.57
C SER A 191 4.63 -4.67 -20.94
N SER A 192 5.45 -4.55 -21.99
CA SER A 192 4.98 -4.62 -23.38
C SER A 192 4.19 -5.90 -23.70
N ASP A 193 4.51 -7.00 -23.02
CA ASP A 193 3.84 -8.31 -23.19
C ASP A 193 2.61 -8.47 -22.28
N ASN A 194 2.08 -7.37 -21.74
CA ASN A 194 0.85 -7.30 -20.95
C ASN A 194 0.82 -8.13 -19.65
N PHE A 195 1.96 -8.31 -18.98
CA PHE A 195 2.02 -8.83 -17.61
C PHE A 195 2.44 -7.76 -16.60
N GLY A 196 2.00 -7.93 -15.36
CA GLY A 196 2.37 -7.07 -14.23
C GLY A 196 3.77 -7.36 -13.69
N TYR A 197 4.51 -6.33 -13.32
CA TYR A 197 5.80 -6.49 -12.63
C TYR A 197 6.10 -5.37 -11.64
N ARG A 198 7.11 -5.58 -10.79
CA ARG A 198 7.63 -4.60 -9.83
C ARG A 198 9.14 -4.65 -9.76
N TRP A 199 9.78 -3.48 -9.66
CA TRP A 199 11.22 -3.37 -9.42
C TRP A 199 11.54 -3.44 -7.93
N ALA A 200 12.49 -4.29 -7.55
CA ALA A 200 13.11 -4.26 -6.24
C ALA A 200 14.05 -3.03 -6.14
N THR A 201 13.83 -2.19 -5.13
CA THR A 201 14.65 -1.02 -4.79
C THR A 201 15.62 -1.29 -3.64
N SER A 202 15.59 -2.50 -3.07
CA SER A 202 16.49 -2.96 -2.01
C SER A 202 17.41 -4.08 -2.51
N SER A 203 18.62 -4.17 -1.95
CA SER A 203 19.52 -5.30 -2.18
C SER A 203 18.99 -6.60 -1.56
N GLU A 204 18.06 -6.49 -0.60
CA GLU A 204 17.32 -7.59 0.03
C GLU A 204 15.84 -7.31 -0.14
N ALA A 205 15.19 -8.05 -1.05
CA ALA A 205 13.79 -7.85 -1.42
C ALA A 205 12.98 -9.10 -1.08
N ARG A 206 11.84 -8.92 -0.41
CA ARG A 206 11.03 -10.03 0.13
C ARG A 206 9.66 -10.12 -0.52
N VAL A 207 9.24 -11.35 -0.79
CA VAL A 207 7.89 -11.70 -1.21
C VAL A 207 7.28 -12.68 -0.20
N TRP A 208 6.16 -12.31 0.39
CA TRP A 208 5.39 -13.12 1.33
C TRP A 208 4.41 -14.02 0.58
N LEU A 209 4.48 -15.34 0.81
CA LEU A 209 3.63 -16.32 0.15
C LEU A 209 2.83 -17.16 1.18
N PRO A 210 1.48 -17.17 1.12
CA PRO A 210 0.65 -18.02 1.98
C PRO A 210 0.64 -19.47 1.48
N LEU A 211 1.64 -20.25 1.88
CA LEU A 211 1.85 -21.65 1.45
C LEU A 211 1.50 -22.64 2.57
N THR A 212 1.30 -23.89 2.17
CA THR A 212 1.21 -25.02 3.11
C THR A 212 2.56 -25.72 3.21
N ARG A 213 2.73 -26.58 4.21
CA ARG A 213 3.93 -27.40 4.34
C ARG A 213 3.91 -28.58 3.36
N ALA A 214 4.25 -28.32 2.11
CA ALA A 214 4.35 -29.29 1.02
C ALA A 214 5.57 -28.95 0.13
N ASP A 215 5.98 -29.84 -0.76
CA ASP A 215 7.01 -29.50 -1.75
C ASP A 215 6.39 -28.63 -2.85
N TYR A 216 7.07 -27.55 -3.26
CA TYR A 216 6.58 -26.63 -4.27
C TYR A 216 7.58 -26.45 -5.42
N ARG A 217 7.02 -26.25 -6.62
CA ARG A 217 7.71 -25.58 -7.72
C ARG A 217 7.19 -24.14 -7.74
N ILE A 218 8.09 -23.17 -7.61
CA ILE A 218 7.78 -21.74 -7.74
C ILE A 218 8.41 -21.21 -9.02
N SER A 219 7.61 -20.66 -9.92
CA SER A 219 8.07 -20.12 -11.20
C SER A 219 7.68 -18.66 -11.34
N PHE A 220 8.57 -17.83 -11.90
CA PHE A 220 8.33 -16.40 -12.08
C PHE A 220 9.14 -15.85 -13.25
N LEU A 221 8.75 -14.68 -13.74
CA LEU A 221 9.57 -13.89 -14.65
C LEU A 221 10.47 -12.95 -13.86
N ALA A 222 11.73 -12.86 -14.24
CA ALA A 222 12.67 -11.90 -13.70
C ALA A 222 13.39 -11.14 -14.82
N GLN A 223 13.85 -9.94 -14.50
CA GLN A 223 14.75 -9.16 -15.32
C GLN A 223 15.75 -8.47 -14.40
N THR A 224 17.02 -8.42 -14.78
CA THR A 224 18.07 -7.74 -14.01
C THR A 224 18.63 -6.52 -14.74
N PRO A 225 19.20 -5.55 -14.02
CA PRO A 225 19.97 -4.47 -14.61
C PRO A 225 21.15 -4.92 -15.47
N ARG A 226 21.76 -6.07 -15.13
CA ARG A 226 22.96 -6.59 -15.79
C ARG A 226 22.72 -8.02 -16.29
N TYR A 227 23.32 -8.32 -17.45
CA TYR A 227 23.43 -9.68 -17.98
C TYR A 227 24.21 -10.58 -16.98
N GLN A 228 23.74 -11.81 -16.79
CA GLN A 228 24.33 -12.77 -15.84
C GLN A 228 24.45 -12.29 -14.37
N GLN A 229 23.53 -11.43 -13.92
CA GLN A 229 23.51 -11.00 -12.53
C GLN A 229 23.04 -12.14 -11.63
N LYS A 230 23.88 -12.52 -10.65
CA LYS A 230 23.54 -13.56 -9.67
C LYS A 230 22.60 -13.01 -8.60
N ILE A 231 21.52 -13.73 -8.34
CA ILE A 231 20.58 -13.43 -7.26
C ILE A 231 20.54 -14.63 -6.32
N SER A 232 20.89 -14.39 -5.06
CA SER A 232 20.75 -15.40 -4.01
C SER A 232 19.30 -15.47 -3.57
N VAL A 233 18.80 -16.67 -3.31
CA VAL A 233 17.41 -16.86 -2.89
C VAL A 233 17.36 -17.65 -1.59
N ARG A 234 16.50 -17.20 -0.66
CA ARG A 234 16.21 -17.90 0.59
C ARG A 234 14.71 -18.03 0.78
N ILE A 235 14.29 -19.08 1.47
CA ILE A 235 12.91 -19.22 1.95
C ILE A 235 12.90 -19.54 3.45
N ASN A 236 12.25 -18.67 4.22
CA ASN A 236 12.28 -18.69 5.69
C ASN A 236 13.71 -18.82 6.25
N GLY A 237 14.66 -18.08 5.68
CA GLY A 237 16.08 -18.12 6.03
C GLY A 237 16.90 -19.29 5.45
N ASN A 238 16.26 -20.33 4.91
CA ASN A 238 16.95 -21.47 4.29
C ASN A 238 17.38 -21.13 2.86
N ALA A 239 18.63 -21.41 2.51
CA ALA A 239 19.14 -21.14 1.16
C ALA A 239 18.52 -22.09 0.12
N LEU A 240 18.17 -21.52 -1.04
CA LEU A 240 17.83 -22.24 -2.27
C LEU A 240 18.95 -22.07 -3.29
N ASP A 241 18.84 -22.78 -4.42
CA ASP A 241 19.73 -22.55 -5.54
C ASP A 241 19.60 -21.10 -6.04
N PRO A 242 20.73 -20.39 -6.27
CA PRO A 242 20.70 -19.04 -6.78
C PRO A 242 20.19 -19.03 -8.22
N ILE A 243 19.53 -17.94 -8.60
CA ILE A 243 19.13 -17.70 -9.98
C ILE A 243 20.14 -16.77 -10.67
N VAL A 244 20.21 -16.89 -12.00
CA VAL A 244 21.01 -15.99 -12.85
C VAL A 244 20.02 -15.18 -13.67
N GLY A 245 19.94 -13.89 -13.37
CA GLY A 245 19.08 -12.94 -14.08
C GLY A 245 19.72 -12.47 -15.37
N GLU A 246 18.86 -12.14 -16.34
CA GLU A 246 19.24 -11.57 -17.62
C GLU A 246 18.70 -10.15 -17.76
N ASP A 247 19.32 -9.35 -18.64
CA ASP A 247 18.87 -7.97 -18.94
C ASP A 247 17.59 -7.91 -19.81
N SER A 248 17.05 -9.08 -20.15
CA SER A 248 15.72 -9.32 -20.71
C SER A 248 14.90 -10.24 -19.81
N TRP A 249 13.58 -10.13 -19.87
CA TRP A 249 12.67 -11.02 -19.16
C TRP A 249 12.98 -12.50 -19.43
N ASN A 250 13.25 -13.25 -18.36
CA ASN A 250 13.45 -14.69 -18.43
C ASN A 250 12.69 -15.42 -17.32
N ALA A 251 12.20 -16.62 -17.65
CA ALA A 251 11.52 -17.49 -16.70
C ALA A 251 12.54 -18.16 -15.77
N GLN A 252 12.25 -18.10 -14.48
CA GLN A 252 13.02 -18.69 -13.40
C GLN A 252 12.16 -19.73 -12.70
N THR A 253 12.79 -20.75 -12.13
CA THR A 253 12.10 -21.78 -11.35
C THR A 253 12.92 -22.17 -10.14
N LEU A 254 12.24 -22.22 -8.99
CA LEU A 254 12.77 -22.66 -7.71
C LEU A 254 12.07 -23.94 -7.30
N HIS A 255 12.86 -24.89 -6.80
CA HIS A 255 12.36 -26.07 -6.12
C HIS A 255 12.43 -25.82 -4.62
N VAL A 256 11.27 -25.83 -3.95
CA VAL A 256 11.17 -25.52 -2.52
C VAL A 256 10.75 -26.78 -1.75
N PRO A 257 11.65 -27.34 -0.93
CA PRO A 257 11.33 -28.46 -0.07
C PRO A 257 10.33 -28.11 1.04
N SER A 258 9.43 -29.02 1.35
CA SER A 258 8.46 -28.94 2.45
C SER A 258 9.09 -28.69 3.82
N ILE A 259 10.35 -29.13 4.02
CA ILE A 259 11.09 -28.90 5.26
C ILE A 259 11.46 -27.41 5.48
N PHE A 260 11.52 -26.61 4.41
CA PHE A 260 11.78 -25.17 4.52
C PHE A 260 10.51 -24.34 4.71
N LEU A 261 9.33 -24.98 4.60
CA LEU A 261 8.03 -24.31 4.63
C LEU A 261 7.29 -24.53 5.94
N ARG A 262 6.45 -23.56 6.27
CA ARG A 262 5.45 -23.62 7.35
C ARG A 262 4.07 -23.34 6.78
N ASN A 263 3.02 -23.75 7.50
CA ASN A 263 1.66 -23.39 7.14
C ASN A 263 1.44 -21.88 7.36
N GLY A 264 0.90 -21.19 6.35
CA GLY A 264 0.65 -19.75 6.39
C GLY A 264 1.74 -18.95 5.65
N LEU A 265 2.12 -17.79 6.19
CA LEU A 265 3.06 -16.88 5.53
C LEU A 265 4.50 -17.40 5.55
N ASN A 266 5.08 -17.56 4.36
CA ASN A 266 6.46 -17.90 4.12
C ASN A 266 7.17 -16.72 3.46
N GLU A 267 8.40 -16.46 3.86
CA GLU A 267 9.22 -15.36 3.37
C GLU A 267 10.13 -15.86 2.26
N LEU A 268 9.91 -15.43 1.02
CA LEU A 268 10.83 -15.64 -0.10
C LEU A 268 11.70 -14.40 -0.27
N GLU A 269 12.97 -14.51 0.10
CA GLU A 269 13.94 -13.41 0.07
C GLU A 269 14.88 -13.56 -1.12
N PHE A 270 15.08 -12.46 -1.84
CA PHE A 270 16.03 -12.32 -2.93
C PHE A 270 17.12 -11.33 -2.51
N SER A 271 18.38 -11.71 -2.71
CA SER A 271 19.53 -10.84 -2.40
C SER A 271 20.47 -10.69 -3.59
N THR A 272 20.73 -9.45 -4.00
CA THR A 272 21.65 -9.13 -5.11
C THR A 272 22.15 -7.69 -5.00
N GLU A 273 23.10 -7.32 -5.86
CA GLU A 273 23.63 -5.96 -5.93
C GLU A 273 22.62 -4.98 -6.54
N LEU A 274 22.75 -3.70 -6.15
CA LEU A 274 21.97 -2.60 -6.70
C LEU A 274 22.71 -1.94 -7.87
N ALA A 275 22.00 -1.63 -8.94
CA ALA A 275 22.47 -0.85 -10.07
C ALA A 275 21.77 0.53 -10.13
N PRO A 276 22.48 1.61 -10.49
CA PRO A 276 21.86 2.91 -10.79
C PRO A 276 20.79 2.80 -11.87
N ILE A 277 19.63 3.45 -11.69
CA ILE A 277 18.51 3.34 -12.64
C ILE A 277 18.87 3.86 -14.05
N ASP A 278 19.74 4.86 -14.14
CA ASP A 278 20.25 5.44 -15.40
C ASP A 278 21.19 4.49 -16.18
N SER A 279 21.72 3.46 -15.51
CA SER A 279 22.55 2.42 -16.11
C SER A 279 21.77 1.19 -16.55
N THR A 280 20.46 1.15 -16.26
CA THR A 280 19.61 0.02 -16.61
C THR A 280 19.01 0.18 -18.00
N ARG A 281 18.46 -0.92 -18.53
CA ARG A 281 17.64 -0.85 -19.73
C ARG A 281 16.51 0.16 -19.52
N GLN A 282 16.34 1.04 -20.51
CA GLN A 282 15.23 1.98 -20.55
C GLN A 282 13.93 1.22 -20.84
N ASP A 283 12.94 1.44 -19.97
CA ASP A 283 11.56 0.98 -20.14
C ASP A 283 10.79 1.91 -21.10
N ASP A 284 9.46 1.95 -21.07
CA ASP A 284 8.70 2.90 -21.88
C ASP A 284 8.75 4.31 -21.26
N TYR A 285 9.27 5.28 -22.01
CA TYR A 285 9.35 6.69 -21.61
C TYR A 285 8.28 7.57 -22.28
N ALA A 286 7.34 6.99 -23.03
CA ALA A 286 6.26 7.74 -23.64
C ALA A 286 5.36 8.38 -22.57
N ILE A 287 5.16 9.69 -22.67
CA ILE A 287 4.29 10.44 -21.76
C ILE A 287 2.87 10.43 -22.33
N GLY A 288 2.09 9.41 -21.96
CA GLY A 288 0.68 9.28 -22.34
C GLY A 288 0.45 9.42 -23.85
N GLY A 289 -0.56 10.20 -24.22
CA GLY A 289 -0.88 10.55 -25.61
C GLY A 289 -0.21 11.83 -26.12
N THR A 290 0.79 12.38 -25.41
CA THR A 290 1.41 13.69 -25.77
C THR A 290 2.34 13.63 -26.98
N GLY A 291 2.83 12.44 -27.33
CA GLY A 291 3.86 12.24 -28.35
C GLY A 291 5.29 12.59 -27.89
N ALA A 292 5.48 13.02 -26.64
CA ALA A 292 6.78 13.27 -26.05
C ALA A 292 7.33 12.02 -25.33
N GLN A 293 8.66 11.99 -25.19
CA GLN A 293 9.36 11.00 -24.36
C GLN A 293 10.06 11.72 -23.21
N ALA A 294 10.00 11.12 -22.02
CA ALA A 294 10.79 11.60 -20.89
C ALA A 294 12.27 11.22 -21.08
N PRO A 295 13.22 12.11 -20.72
CA PRO A 295 14.65 11.80 -20.77
C PRO A 295 15.16 11.01 -19.56
N VAL A 296 14.36 10.91 -18.49
CA VAL A 296 14.68 10.25 -17.21
C VAL A 296 13.43 9.61 -16.62
N ASP A 297 13.61 8.66 -15.68
CA ASP A 297 12.50 8.04 -14.96
C ASP A 297 11.77 9.09 -14.11
N ILE A 298 10.44 9.10 -14.20
CA ILE A 298 9.58 10.00 -13.42
C ILE A 298 8.45 9.17 -12.82
N ALA A 299 8.30 9.21 -11.50
CA ALA A 299 7.20 8.57 -10.80
C ALA A 299 6.50 9.56 -9.88
N ALA A 300 5.18 9.66 -9.96
CA ALA A 300 4.37 10.56 -9.16
C ALA A 300 3.31 9.75 -8.39
N THR A 301 3.21 9.98 -7.08
CA THR A 301 2.19 9.38 -6.22
C THR A 301 1.54 10.46 -5.38
N GLY A 302 0.22 10.59 -5.45
CA GLY A 302 -0.56 11.57 -4.69
C GLY A 302 -1.70 10.90 -3.93
N ALA A 303 -1.76 11.12 -2.63
CA ALA A 303 -2.75 10.54 -1.74
C ALA A 303 -3.58 11.63 -1.05
N GLY A 304 -4.89 11.53 -1.23
CA GLY A 304 -5.86 12.23 -0.41
C GLY A 304 -5.94 11.67 1.01
N PHE A 305 -6.88 12.18 1.82
CA PHE A 305 -6.97 11.83 3.24
C PHE A 305 -7.06 10.33 3.52
N ASN A 306 -7.96 9.64 2.81
CA ASN A 306 -8.21 8.20 3.04
C ASN A 306 -7.04 7.32 2.61
N ALA A 307 -6.25 7.80 1.67
CA ALA A 307 -5.07 7.15 1.16
C ALA A 307 -3.80 7.46 1.97
N GLY A 308 -3.87 8.32 2.99
CA GLY A 308 -2.78 8.58 3.94
C GLY A 308 -2.21 9.99 3.93
N SER A 309 -2.80 10.94 3.18
CA SER A 309 -2.39 12.36 3.12
C SER A 309 -0.89 12.55 2.84
N PHE A 310 -0.38 11.90 1.79
CA PHE A 310 1.02 12.06 1.38
C PHE A 310 1.18 12.25 -0.13
N GLY A 311 2.32 12.78 -0.56
CA GLY A 311 2.69 12.76 -1.96
C GLY A 311 4.18 12.83 -2.19
N GLU A 312 4.58 12.25 -3.32
CA GLU A 312 5.97 12.08 -3.71
C GLU A 312 6.08 12.22 -5.23
N ILE A 313 7.11 12.93 -5.70
CA ILE A 313 7.47 13.00 -7.11
C ILE A 313 8.96 12.67 -7.20
N PHE A 314 9.27 11.52 -7.80
CA PHE A 314 10.62 11.07 -8.05
C PHE A 314 11.03 11.43 -9.47
N VAL A 315 12.18 12.09 -9.62
CA VAL A 315 12.82 12.37 -10.91
C VAL A 315 14.22 11.78 -10.85
N ALA A 316 14.54 10.87 -11.77
CA ALA A 316 15.76 10.07 -11.72
C ALA A 316 15.97 9.42 -10.34
N GLY A 317 14.89 8.89 -9.76
CA GLY A 317 14.90 8.16 -8.48
C GLY A 317 15.10 9.01 -7.23
N ARG A 318 15.08 10.35 -7.33
CA ARG A 318 15.16 11.27 -6.19
C ARG A 318 13.83 11.97 -5.99
N ASN A 319 13.31 11.97 -4.76
CA ASN A 319 12.12 12.77 -4.44
C ASN A 319 12.49 14.26 -4.47
N VAL A 320 11.72 15.06 -5.22
CA VAL A 320 12.02 16.48 -5.48
C VAL A 320 10.98 17.42 -4.86
N ILE A 321 10.03 16.88 -4.10
CA ILE A 321 9.02 17.65 -3.37
C ILE A 321 9.06 17.37 -1.87
N GLU A 322 8.51 18.29 -1.09
CA GLU A 322 8.19 18.07 0.31
C GLU A 322 6.76 17.57 0.45
N ASN A 323 6.48 16.76 1.47
CA ASN A 323 5.15 16.25 1.74
C ASN A 323 4.25 17.33 2.40
N LYS A 324 3.72 18.26 1.59
CA LYS A 324 2.87 19.39 2.02
C LYS A 324 1.51 19.36 1.32
N ARG A 325 0.43 19.58 2.07
CA ARG A 325 -0.95 19.67 1.56
C ARG A 325 -1.05 20.62 0.35
N GLY A 326 -1.92 20.25 -0.58
CA GLY A 326 -2.20 21.00 -1.80
C GLY A 326 -1.62 20.31 -3.04
N TYR A 327 -1.59 21.05 -4.16
CA TYR A 327 -0.92 20.63 -5.37
C TYR A 327 0.59 20.85 -5.24
N GLN A 328 1.37 19.83 -5.57
CA GLN A 328 2.81 19.93 -5.77
C GLN A 328 3.10 19.71 -7.26
N LEU A 329 3.72 20.67 -7.93
CA LEU A 329 4.08 20.60 -9.34
C LEU A 329 5.58 20.71 -9.55
N VAL A 330 6.11 19.92 -10.47
CA VAL A 330 7.53 19.89 -10.84
C VAL A 330 7.62 20.07 -12.35
N ALA A 331 8.33 21.12 -12.78
CA ALA A 331 8.71 21.34 -14.17
C ALA A 331 10.09 20.71 -14.44
N ILE A 332 10.17 19.91 -15.50
CA ILE A 332 11.31 19.08 -15.86
C ILE A 332 11.67 19.37 -17.31
N ASP A 333 12.95 19.72 -17.54
CA ASP A 333 13.48 19.99 -18.87
C ASP A 333 13.39 18.71 -19.72
N SER A 334 12.75 18.81 -20.88
CA SER A 334 12.41 17.65 -21.72
C SER A 334 13.61 17.04 -22.46
N GLN A 335 14.77 17.69 -22.47
CA GLN A 335 15.98 17.18 -23.12
C GLN A 335 16.95 16.55 -22.12
N THR A 336 17.06 17.14 -20.94
CA THR A 336 18.08 16.81 -19.95
C THR A 336 17.54 16.09 -18.73
N GLY A 337 16.22 16.16 -18.47
CA GLY A 337 15.59 15.62 -17.27
C GLY A 337 15.90 16.40 -16.00
N ARG A 338 16.53 17.56 -16.11
CA ARG A 338 16.80 18.44 -14.97
C ARG A 338 15.50 19.01 -14.44
N VAL A 339 15.35 19.04 -13.12
CA VAL A 339 14.27 19.79 -12.47
C VAL A 339 14.55 21.28 -12.58
N ASP A 340 13.70 21.97 -13.33
CA ASP A 340 13.82 23.40 -13.57
C ASP A 340 13.08 24.21 -12.52
N ARG A 341 11.89 23.76 -12.09
CA ARG A 341 11.10 24.44 -11.05
C ARG A 341 10.28 23.45 -10.22
N VAL A 342 10.09 23.78 -8.95
CA VAL A 342 9.16 23.10 -8.03
C VAL A 342 8.20 24.14 -7.46
N GLY A 343 6.91 23.82 -7.42
CA GLY A 343 5.85 24.70 -6.91
C GLY A 343 4.92 23.96 -5.96
N ALA A 344 4.65 24.57 -4.81
CA ALA A 344 3.67 24.11 -3.82
C ALA A 344 2.48 25.08 -3.78
N PHE A 345 1.26 24.57 -3.90
CA PHE A 345 0.03 25.35 -4.01
C PHE A 345 -1.05 24.75 -3.10
N ASP A 346 -1.26 25.33 -1.91
CA ASP A 346 -2.30 24.89 -0.97
C ASP A 346 -3.69 25.40 -1.42
N THR A 347 -4.21 24.79 -2.49
CA THR A 347 -5.54 25.08 -3.05
C THR A 347 -6.68 24.57 -2.17
N PHE A 348 -6.40 23.91 -1.04
CA PHE A 348 -7.39 23.74 0.03
C PHE A 348 -7.53 25.03 0.84
N ALA A 349 -6.41 25.68 1.19
CA ALA A 349 -6.41 26.82 2.11
C ALA A 349 -6.80 28.17 1.46
N SER A 350 -6.48 28.40 0.19
CA SER A 350 -6.70 29.71 -0.43
C SER A 350 -6.88 29.68 -1.95
N ALA A 351 -7.77 30.54 -2.47
CA ALA A 351 -7.95 30.76 -3.90
C ALA A 351 -6.74 31.48 -4.53
N ASP A 352 -5.91 32.16 -3.73
CA ASP A 352 -4.68 32.79 -4.21
C ASP A 352 -3.65 31.76 -4.68
N GLU A 353 -3.65 30.56 -4.07
CA GLU A 353 -2.79 29.46 -4.48
C GLU A 353 -3.21 28.90 -5.85
N SER A 354 -4.51 28.93 -6.18
CA SER A 354 -4.98 28.62 -7.54
C SER A 354 -4.41 29.62 -8.56
N ARG A 355 -4.43 30.93 -8.24
CA ARG A 355 -3.86 31.97 -9.12
C ARG A 355 -2.35 31.81 -9.30
N ARG A 356 -1.62 31.51 -8.22
CA ARG A 356 -0.18 31.20 -8.25
C ARG A 356 0.12 29.97 -9.11
N MET A 357 -0.69 28.92 -8.99
CA MET A 357 -0.53 27.71 -9.81
C MET A 357 -0.76 27.99 -11.30
N THR A 358 -1.79 28.77 -11.64
CA THR A 358 -2.02 29.23 -13.02
C THR A 358 -0.81 29.99 -13.57
N GLN A 359 -0.25 30.92 -12.79
CA GLN A 359 0.94 31.69 -13.19
C GLN A 359 2.19 30.81 -13.34
N PHE A 360 2.35 29.81 -12.47
CA PHE A 360 3.44 28.84 -12.56
C PHE A 360 3.40 28.12 -13.90
N ILE A 361 2.25 27.54 -14.27
CA ILE A 361 2.07 26.80 -15.52
C ILE A 361 2.16 27.72 -16.74
N ALA A 362 1.65 28.95 -16.66
CA ALA A 362 1.72 29.93 -17.74
C ALA A 362 3.15 30.34 -18.08
N ALA A 363 4.05 30.37 -17.09
CA ALA A 363 5.45 30.75 -17.27
C ALA A 363 6.33 29.63 -17.86
N LEU A 364 5.83 28.40 -18.00
CA LEU A 364 6.60 27.28 -18.54
C LEU A 364 6.70 27.36 -20.06
N PRO A 365 7.87 27.04 -20.65
CA PRO A 365 8.01 26.95 -22.09
C PRO A 365 7.17 25.79 -22.65
N ARG A 366 6.76 25.89 -23.91
CA ARG A 366 6.07 24.79 -24.60
C ARG A 366 7.03 23.60 -24.72
N GLY A 367 6.54 22.39 -24.44
CA GLY A 367 7.34 21.17 -24.45
C GLY A 367 8.00 20.83 -23.10
N GLU A 368 7.85 21.68 -22.09
CA GLU A 368 8.28 21.37 -20.72
C GLU A 368 7.46 20.20 -20.16
N ILE A 369 8.11 19.23 -19.51
CA ILE A 369 7.42 18.15 -18.81
C ILE A 369 6.94 18.67 -17.46
N VAL A 370 5.71 18.32 -17.07
CA VAL A 370 5.13 18.71 -15.78
C VAL A 370 4.61 17.47 -15.06
N ALA A 371 5.23 17.13 -13.93
CA ALA A 371 4.71 16.13 -13.01
C ALA A 371 3.97 16.82 -11.86
N GLY A 372 2.84 16.27 -11.43
CA GLY A 372 2.06 16.85 -10.36
C GLY A 372 1.32 15.84 -9.50
N VAL A 373 1.13 16.19 -8.23
CA VAL A 373 0.36 15.37 -7.27
C VAL A 373 -0.53 16.24 -6.39
N ALA A 374 -1.66 15.68 -5.96
CA ALA A 374 -2.51 16.22 -4.90
C ALA A 374 -2.21 15.52 -3.56
N ILE A 375 -2.03 16.31 -2.50
CA ILE A 375 -1.73 15.83 -1.14
C ILE A 375 -2.81 16.31 -0.18
N ASP A 376 -3.42 15.37 0.57
CA ASP A 376 -4.55 15.58 1.49
C ASP A 376 -5.82 16.11 0.83
N ASP A 377 -5.87 17.40 0.51
CA ASP A 377 -6.95 18.01 -0.29
C ASP A 377 -6.43 19.12 -1.20
N VAL A 378 -7.04 19.21 -2.38
CA VAL A 378 -6.82 20.27 -3.35
C VAL A 378 -8.11 20.97 -3.76
N SER A 379 -9.30 20.47 -3.38
CA SER A 379 -10.56 20.81 -4.04
C SER A 379 -11.18 22.12 -3.55
N GLN A 380 -11.08 22.45 -2.26
CA GLN A 380 -11.92 23.47 -1.61
C GLN A 380 -11.81 24.88 -2.22
N ASN A 381 -10.61 25.31 -2.57
CA ASN A 381 -10.34 26.61 -3.19
C ASN A 381 -9.69 26.49 -4.59
N LEU A 382 -9.81 25.32 -5.24
CA LEU A 382 -9.40 25.14 -6.62
C LEU A 382 -10.31 25.94 -7.55
N GLN A 383 -9.72 26.86 -8.31
CA GLN A 383 -10.48 27.77 -9.19
C GLN A 383 -10.51 27.27 -10.64
N PRO A 384 -11.52 27.66 -11.45
CA PRO A 384 -11.62 27.25 -12.85
C PRO A 384 -10.34 27.55 -13.66
N GLU A 385 -9.68 28.69 -13.42
CA GLU A 385 -8.47 29.10 -14.14
C GLU A 385 -7.26 28.22 -13.84
N ALA A 386 -7.23 27.61 -12.65
CA ALA A 386 -6.22 26.63 -12.28
C ALA A 386 -6.46 25.28 -12.96
N VAL A 387 -7.72 24.85 -13.06
CA VAL A 387 -8.12 23.66 -13.83
C VAL A 387 -7.79 23.85 -15.31
N ASP A 388 -8.12 25.01 -15.88
CA ASP A 388 -7.80 25.33 -17.27
C ASP A 388 -6.28 25.43 -17.52
N ALA A 389 -5.49 25.77 -16.50
CA ALA A 389 -4.03 25.71 -16.58
C ALA A 389 -3.52 24.27 -16.59
N LEU A 390 -4.06 23.38 -15.75
CA LEU A 390 -3.73 21.95 -15.77
C LEU A 390 -4.07 21.28 -17.11
N LYS A 391 -5.19 21.67 -17.72
CA LYS A 391 -5.55 21.25 -19.09
C LYS A 391 -4.50 21.58 -20.14
N GLN A 392 -3.72 22.65 -19.96
CA GLN A 392 -2.62 23.00 -20.87
C GLN A 392 -1.40 22.09 -20.74
N VAL A 393 -1.34 21.22 -19.73
CA VAL A 393 -0.31 20.17 -19.62
C VAL A 393 -0.87 18.79 -19.93
N GLY A 394 -2.12 18.72 -20.38
CA GLY A 394 -2.79 17.50 -20.84
C GLY A 394 -3.60 16.75 -19.78
N VAL A 395 -3.75 17.31 -18.57
CA VAL A 395 -4.65 16.80 -17.52
C VAL A 395 -6.11 16.99 -17.95
N ASP A 396 -6.95 16.00 -17.71
CA ASP A 396 -8.38 16.01 -18.05
C ASP A 396 -9.29 16.22 -16.83
N ASN A 397 -8.95 15.62 -15.68
CA ASN A 397 -9.85 15.62 -14.52
C ASN A 397 -9.92 16.98 -13.81
N ASP A 398 -11.13 17.28 -13.34
CA ASP A 398 -11.43 18.46 -12.52
C ASP A 398 -11.73 18.05 -11.08
N LEU A 399 -10.80 18.38 -10.17
CA LEU A 399 -10.90 17.98 -8.77
C LEU A 399 -11.71 18.93 -7.88
N ARG A 400 -12.31 20.01 -8.39
CA ARG A 400 -13.02 21.02 -7.55
C ARG A 400 -14.12 20.42 -6.67
N PHE A 401 -14.71 19.30 -7.09
CA PHE A 401 -15.79 18.61 -6.38
C PHE A 401 -15.38 17.23 -5.87
N SER A 402 -14.07 16.96 -5.81
CA SER A 402 -13.48 15.70 -5.38
C SER A 402 -12.70 15.91 -4.09
N PHE A 403 -13.44 16.16 -3.00
CA PHE A 403 -12.85 16.44 -1.70
C PHE A 403 -12.00 15.27 -1.21
N ARG A 404 -10.75 15.56 -0.89
CA ARG A 404 -9.75 14.60 -0.38
C ARG A 404 -9.46 13.42 -1.29
N SER A 405 -9.60 13.61 -2.60
CA SER A 405 -9.14 12.64 -3.59
C SER A 405 -7.65 12.78 -3.86
N GLY A 406 -6.96 11.65 -4.05
CA GLY A 406 -5.62 11.62 -4.62
C GLY A 406 -5.67 11.91 -6.12
N HIS A 407 -4.63 12.57 -6.62
CA HIS A 407 -4.41 12.84 -8.04
C HIS A 407 -2.90 12.79 -8.30
N ALA A 408 -2.50 12.13 -9.38
CA ALA A 408 -1.14 12.13 -9.87
C ALA A 408 -1.15 12.22 -11.40
N PHE A 409 -0.27 13.04 -11.97
CA PHE A 409 -0.15 13.18 -13.41
C PHE A 409 1.29 13.46 -13.86
N ILE A 410 1.58 13.08 -15.11
CA ILE A 410 2.79 13.45 -15.84
C ILE A 410 2.33 13.89 -17.24
N GLY A 411 2.51 15.17 -17.52
CA GLY A 411 2.03 15.83 -18.74
C GLY A 411 3.10 16.68 -19.39
N VAL A 412 2.74 17.35 -20.48
CA VAL A 412 3.65 18.20 -21.25
C VAL A 412 2.97 19.52 -21.59
N LYS A 413 3.63 20.64 -21.34
CA LYS A 413 3.11 21.97 -21.65
C LYS A 413 2.81 22.11 -23.15
N GLY A 414 1.53 22.31 -23.47
CA GLY A 414 1.00 22.40 -24.83
C GLY A 414 0.29 21.13 -25.31
N ALA A 415 0.21 20.08 -24.48
CA ALA A 415 -0.61 18.90 -24.73
C ALA A 415 -2.11 19.24 -24.62
N GLN A 416 -2.94 18.46 -25.32
CA GLN A 416 -4.40 18.52 -25.22
C GLN A 416 -4.88 17.79 -23.97
N PRO A 417 -6.01 18.19 -23.36
CA PRO A 417 -6.63 17.45 -22.25
C PRO A 417 -6.81 15.97 -22.59
N GLY A 418 -6.50 15.10 -21.62
CA GLY A 418 -6.54 13.65 -21.79
C GLY A 418 -5.30 13.04 -22.45
N GLN A 419 -4.28 13.85 -22.78
CA GLN A 419 -3.01 13.33 -23.30
C GLN A 419 -1.96 13.04 -22.21
N ALA A 420 -2.10 13.61 -21.01
CA ALA A 420 -1.19 13.30 -19.91
C ALA A 420 -1.37 11.84 -19.44
N LEU A 421 -0.35 11.29 -18.79
CA LEU A 421 -0.58 10.18 -17.87
C LEU A 421 -1.27 10.75 -16.65
N GLU A 422 -2.40 10.18 -16.27
CA GLU A 422 -3.24 10.72 -15.20
C GLU A 422 -3.93 9.61 -14.42
N SER A 423 -3.97 9.76 -13.10
CA SER A 423 -4.67 8.87 -12.19
C SER A 423 -5.35 9.71 -11.11
N VAL A 424 -6.62 9.42 -10.82
CA VAL A 424 -7.39 10.01 -9.72
C VAL A 424 -7.99 8.87 -8.92
N ASP A 425 -7.77 8.87 -7.61
CA ASP A 425 -8.28 7.83 -6.73
C ASP A 425 -8.60 8.41 -5.33
N GLY A 426 -9.83 8.18 -4.86
CA GLY A 426 -10.30 8.66 -3.56
C GLY A 426 -10.00 7.71 -2.38
N ARG A 427 -9.47 6.53 -2.68
CA ARG A 427 -9.31 5.42 -1.74
C ARG A 427 -7.85 5.00 -1.59
N PHE A 428 -7.16 4.85 -2.70
CA PHE A 428 -5.74 4.56 -2.76
C PHE A 428 -4.95 5.77 -3.24
N PRO A 429 -3.62 5.77 -3.06
CA PRO A 429 -2.78 6.78 -3.68
C PRO A 429 -2.91 6.67 -5.20
N ALA A 430 -3.29 7.77 -5.84
CA ALA A 430 -3.17 7.91 -7.27
C ALA A 430 -1.70 7.83 -7.67
N ASN A 431 -1.40 7.14 -8.76
CA ASN A 431 -0.03 6.91 -9.18
C ASN A 431 0.10 6.87 -10.69
N VAL A 432 1.15 7.51 -11.20
CA VAL A 432 1.58 7.45 -12.60
C VAL A 432 3.10 7.41 -12.66
N ALA A 433 3.65 6.80 -13.71
CA ALA A 433 5.08 6.79 -13.96
C ALA A 433 5.41 6.69 -15.45
N VAL A 434 6.59 7.19 -15.83
CA VAL A 434 7.30 6.90 -17.08
C VAL A 434 8.68 6.35 -16.75
N GLY A 435 9.16 5.38 -17.52
CA GLY A 435 10.32 4.57 -17.13
C GLY A 435 9.95 3.66 -15.94
N LYS A 436 10.77 3.66 -14.89
CA LYS A 436 10.60 2.85 -13.67
C LYS A 436 9.73 3.53 -12.63
N ASN A 437 8.75 2.81 -12.11
CA ASN A 437 7.84 3.26 -11.06
C ASN A 437 8.43 2.99 -9.67
N VAL A 438 9.55 3.64 -9.36
CA VAL A 438 10.37 3.40 -8.16
C VAL A 438 10.61 4.66 -7.34
N SER A 439 10.83 4.45 -6.05
CA SER A 439 11.14 5.50 -5.06
C SER A 439 12.63 5.59 -4.71
N ALA A 440 13.51 5.09 -5.57
CA ALA A 440 14.96 5.05 -5.35
C ALA A 440 15.72 5.24 -6.67
N ASP A 441 16.95 5.76 -6.58
CA ASP A 441 17.87 5.94 -7.72
C ASP A 441 18.66 4.67 -8.07
N ARG A 442 18.39 3.57 -7.37
CA ARG A 442 18.98 2.26 -7.63
C ARG A 442 17.94 1.14 -7.54
N VAL A 443 18.12 0.12 -8.36
CA VAL A 443 17.27 -1.07 -8.42
C VAL A 443 18.10 -2.34 -8.48
N ALA A 444 17.54 -3.45 -7.99
CA ALA A 444 18.20 -4.74 -7.92
C ALA A 444 17.80 -5.65 -9.09
N PHE A 445 16.49 -5.87 -9.26
CA PHE A 445 15.88 -6.71 -10.31
C PHE A 445 14.39 -6.37 -10.39
N ALA A 446 13.72 -6.76 -11.47
CA ALA A 446 12.27 -6.72 -11.60
C ALA A 446 11.70 -8.14 -11.49
N LEU A 447 10.55 -8.25 -10.81
CA LEU A 447 9.82 -9.51 -10.65
C LEU A 447 8.44 -9.37 -11.29
N GLY A 448 8.12 -10.29 -12.20
CA GLY A 448 6.82 -10.43 -12.83
C GLY A 448 5.85 -11.29 -12.00
N PRO A 449 4.84 -11.92 -12.63
CA PRO A 449 3.92 -12.81 -11.95
C PRO A 449 4.65 -14.00 -11.33
N VAL A 450 4.22 -14.41 -10.14
CA VAL A 450 4.79 -15.55 -9.40
C VAL A 450 3.75 -16.65 -9.34
N PHE A 451 4.09 -17.83 -9.86
CA PHE A 451 3.26 -19.03 -9.86
C PHE A 451 3.86 -20.05 -8.90
N PHE A 452 3.02 -20.81 -8.21
CA PHE A 452 3.48 -21.86 -7.32
C PHE A 452 2.49 -23.02 -7.25
N GLU A 453 3.03 -24.21 -7.46
CA GLU A 453 2.27 -25.46 -7.53
C GLU A 453 2.90 -26.50 -6.61
N THR A 454 2.08 -27.33 -5.97
CA THR A 454 2.59 -28.44 -5.18
C THR A 454 3.14 -29.53 -6.08
N VAL A 455 4.31 -30.05 -5.75
CA VAL A 455 4.90 -31.22 -6.39
C VAL A 455 4.36 -32.46 -5.66
N LYS A 456 3.88 -33.44 -6.43
CA LYS A 456 3.36 -34.70 -5.90
C LYS A 456 4.46 -35.72 -5.66
#